data_AF-A0A2U1TE15-F1
#
_entry.id   AF-A0A2U1TE15-F1
#
_cell.length_a   1.000
_cell.length_b   1.000
_cell.length_c   1.000
_cell.angle_alpha   90.00
_cell.angle_beta   90.00
_cell.angle_gamma   90.00
#
_symmetry.space_group_name_H-M   'P 1'
#
loop_
_entity.id
_entity.type
_entity.pdbx_description
1 polymer ?
#
loop_
_entity_poly.entity_id
_entity_poly.type
_entity_poly.pdbx_seq_one_letter_code
_entity_poly.pdbx_strand_id
1 'polypeptide(L)'
;MSDRVLPSADPEIESTIDDFERFFSELIGDVADIARSAPNDIVRTLTVAPHNTLACRVGVTAEQFLHISMDDNGWELDGYAADDVALAKRILTAAIDGRVSKRTSPARSEMTVRFTDGTTMSTSSVDGCAALLIPQPGWRRWGSLTTYEPYRSA
;
A
#
# COMPACT_ATOMS: atom_id res chain seq x y z
N MET A 1 -21.85 31.34 -12.77
CA MET A 1 -21.25 30.27 -11.95
C MET A 1 -21.76 28.96 -12.53
N SER A 2 -20.93 28.25 -13.28
CA SER A 2 -21.31 26.99 -13.91
C SER A 2 -21.03 25.88 -12.90
N ASP A 3 -22.07 25.20 -12.44
CA ASP A 3 -21.94 23.90 -11.76
C ASP A 3 -21.35 22.93 -12.76
N ARG A 4 -20.03 22.79 -12.72
CA ARG A 4 -19.34 21.73 -13.44
C ARG A 4 -19.57 20.47 -12.62
N VAL A 5 -20.64 19.75 -12.94
CA VAL A 5 -20.84 18.37 -12.48
C VAL A 5 -19.60 17.60 -12.96
N LEU A 6 -18.67 17.36 -12.04
CA LEU A 6 -17.58 16.44 -12.32
C LEU A 6 -18.23 15.07 -12.51
N PRO A 7 -17.85 14.31 -13.55
CA PRO A 7 -18.39 12.98 -13.73
C PRO A 7 -18.10 12.17 -12.45
N SER A 8 -19.07 11.35 -12.05
CA SER A 8 -18.83 10.28 -11.07
C SER A 8 -17.58 9.50 -11.46
N ALA A 9 -16.88 8.93 -10.48
CA ALA A 9 -15.71 8.07 -10.74
C ALA A 9 -15.95 7.13 -11.92
N ASP A 10 -14.91 6.97 -12.73
CA ASP A 10 -14.91 6.09 -13.88
C ASP A 10 -15.43 4.70 -13.46
N PRO A 11 -16.36 4.08 -14.20
CA PRO A 11 -16.81 2.72 -13.93
C PRO A 11 -15.68 1.71 -13.73
N GLU A 12 -14.52 1.92 -14.38
CA GLU A 12 -13.32 1.10 -14.17
C GLU A 12 -12.77 1.25 -12.74
N ILE A 13 -12.71 2.48 -12.19
CA ILE A 13 -12.27 2.75 -10.81
C ILE A 13 -13.17 2.05 -9.80
N GLU A 14 -14.49 2.17 -9.95
CA GLU A 14 -15.45 1.53 -9.04
C GLU A 14 -15.34 0.01 -9.13
N SER A 15 -15.26 -0.54 -10.34
CA SER A 15 -15.10 -1.99 -10.56
C SER A 15 -13.81 -2.53 -9.96
N THR A 16 -12.69 -1.81 -10.09
CA THR A 16 -11.41 -2.19 -9.49
C THR A 16 -11.49 -2.18 -7.96
N ILE A 17 -12.11 -1.15 -7.38
CA ILE A 17 -12.24 -1.05 -5.92
C ILE A 17 -13.15 -2.14 -5.37
N ASP A 18 -14.28 -2.42 -6.03
CA ASP A 18 -15.16 -3.54 -5.65
C ASP A 18 -14.43 -4.90 -5.72
N ASP A 19 -13.54 -5.09 -6.71
CA ASP A 19 -12.68 -6.27 -6.81
C ASP A 19 -11.67 -6.37 -5.65
N PHE A 20 -11.03 -5.26 -5.27
CA PHE A 20 -10.14 -5.24 -4.09
C PHE A 20 -10.88 -5.44 -2.77
N GLU A 21 -12.07 -4.87 -2.61
CA GLU A 21 -12.90 -5.04 -1.42
C GLU A 21 -13.29 -6.50 -1.24
N ARG A 22 -13.69 -7.17 -2.32
CA ARG A 22 -13.96 -8.61 -2.33
C ARG A 22 -12.70 -9.41 -2.01
N PHE A 23 -11.60 -9.12 -2.68
CA PHE A 23 -10.31 -9.77 -2.45
C PHE A 23 -9.87 -9.68 -0.98
N PHE A 24 -9.97 -8.50 -0.36
CA PHE A 24 -9.67 -8.34 1.05
C PHE A 24 -10.63 -9.16 1.91
N SER A 25 -11.94 -9.00 1.71
CA SER A 25 -12.96 -9.69 2.51
C SER A 25 -12.75 -11.22 2.52
N GLU A 26 -12.39 -11.81 1.37
CA GLU A 26 -12.07 -13.23 1.25
C GLU A 26 -10.77 -13.63 1.94
N LEU A 27 -9.73 -12.80 1.83
CA LEU A 27 -8.39 -13.10 2.33
C LEU A 27 -8.28 -12.93 3.85
N ILE A 28 -8.77 -11.80 4.38
CA ILE A 28 -8.57 -11.43 5.79
C ILE A 28 -9.66 -11.99 6.72
N GLY A 29 -10.92 -12.08 6.29
CA GLY A 29 -12.01 -12.47 7.19
C GLY A 29 -12.20 -11.43 8.31
N ASP A 30 -12.23 -11.88 9.58
CA ASP A 30 -12.53 -11.06 10.76
C ASP A 30 -11.30 -10.53 11.52
N VAL A 31 -10.10 -10.64 10.94
CA VAL A 31 -8.85 -10.24 11.63
C VAL A 31 -8.39 -8.82 11.33
N ALA A 32 -9.18 -8.07 10.57
CA ALA A 32 -8.91 -6.68 10.22
C ALA A 32 -10.20 -5.96 9.82
N ASP A 33 -10.20 -4.64 9.99
CA ASP A 33 -11.28 -3.76 9.56
C ASP A 33 -11.01 -3.24 8.14
N ILE A 34 -12.02 -3.28 7.27
CA ILE A 34 -11.99 -2.67 5.93
C ILE A 34 -12.79 -1.37 5.97
N ALA A 35 -12.18 -0.28 5.51
CA ALA A 35 -12.84 1.02 5.37
C ALA A 35 -12.75 1.51 3.92
N ARG A 36 -13.90 1.85 3.35
CA ARG A 36 -13.99 2.53 2.05
C ARG A 36 -14.15 4.03 2.25
N SER A 37 -13.50 4.81 1.40
CA SER A 37 -13.68 6.27 1.35
C SER A 37 -13.62 6.79 -0.09
N ALA A 38 -14.30 7.91 -0.32
CA ALA A 38 -14.30 8.65 -1.57
C ALA A 38 -13.99 10.12 -1.23
N PRO A 39 -12.70 10.50 -1.12
CA PRO A 39 -12.33 11.84 -0.66
C PRO A 39 -12.77 12.94 -1.64
N ASN A 40 -13.04 12.58 -2.88
CA ASN A 40 -13.66 13.42 -3.89
C ASN A 40 -14.36 12.53 -4.95
N ASP A 41 -14.93 13.15 -5.98
CA ASP A 41 -15.74 12.44 -6.98
C ASP A 41 -14.97 11.42 -7.82
N ILE A 42 -13.65 11.57 -7.97
CA ILE A 42 -12.80 10.78 -8.89
C ILE A 42 -11.83 9.83 -8.19
N VAL A 43 -11.69 9.91 -6.86
CA VAL A 43 -10.79 9.05 -6.08
C VAL A 43 -11.60 8.06 -5.26
N ARG A 44 -11.14 6.81 -5.24
CA ARG A 44 -11.67 5.77 -4.36
C ARG A 44 -10.54 5.13 -3.58
N THR A 45 -10.74 4.96 -2.29
CA THR A 45 -9.74 4.38 -1.40
C THR A 45 -10.35 3.27 -0.56
N LEU A 46 -9.64 2.16 -0.48
CA LEU A 46 -9.83 1.12 0.53
C LEU A 46 -8.65 1.14 1.48
N THR A 47 -8.92 1.08 2.77
CA THR A 47 -7.91 0.91 3.81
C THR A 47 -8.24 -0.31 4.63
N VAL A 48 -7.22 -1.09 4.98
CA VAL A 48 -7.35 -2.28 5.79
C VAL A 48 -6.47 -2.13 7.03
N ALA A 49 -7.11 -2.14 8.19
CA ALA A 49 -6.46 -2.00 9.49
C ALA A 49 -6.45 -3.35 10.22
N PRO A 50 -5.29 -4.00 10.39
CA PRO A 50 -5.22 -5.27 11.12
C PRO A 50 -5.52 -5.08 12.61
N HIS A 51 -6.17 -6.07 13.21
CA HIS A 51 -6.34 -6.14 14.66
C HIS A 51 -5.00 -6.38 15.38
N ASN A 52 -4.07 -7.11 14.73
CA ASN A 52 -2.70 -7.20 15.19
C ASN A 52 -1.98 -5.84 14.98
N THR A 53 -1.70 -5.13 16.06
CA THR A 53 -1.04 -3.82 16.02
C THR A 53 0.42 -3.86 15.57
N LEU A 54 1.04 -5.04 15.48
CA LEU A 54 2.39 -5.25 14.94
C LEU A 54 2.38 -5.59 13.44
N ALA A 55 1.20 -5.76 12.84
CA ALA A 55 1.03 -5.98 11.41
C ALA A 55 0.92 -4.65 10.64
N CYS A 56 1.28 -4.67 9.36
CA CYS A 56 1.31 -3.48 8.52
C CYS A 56 -0.10 -3.08 8.06
N ARG A 57 -0.48 -1.81 8.18
CA ARG A 57 -1.74 -1.33 7.56
C ARG A 57 -1.55 -1.23 6.07
N VAL A 58 -2.54 -1.70 5.31
CA VAL A 58 -2.49 -1.63 3.85
C VAL A 58 -3.64 -0.82 3.29
N GLY A 59 -3.50 -0.34 2.08
CA GLY A 59 -4.57 0.33 1.37
C GLY A 59 -4.36 0.33 -0.14
N VAL A 60 -5.46 0.59 -0.83
CA VAL A 60 -5.52 0.74 -2.28
C VAL A 60 -6.23 2.05 -2.56
N THR A 61 -5.61 2.92 -3.33
CA THR A 61 -6.24 4.13 -3.86
C THR A 61 -6.26 4.06 -5.37
N ALA A 62 -7.45 4.16 -5.94
CA ALA A 62 -7.70 4.18 -7.37
C ALA A 62 -8.05 5.61 -7.79
N GLU A 63 -7.27 6.15 -8.72
CA GLU A 63 -7.44 7.46 -9.35
C GLU A 63 -7.02 7.45 -10.83
N GLN A 64 -6.06 8.28 -11.27
CA GLN A 64 -5.42 8.13 -12.58
C GLN A 64 -4.50 6.90 -12.64
N PHE A 65 -3.98 6.48 -11.48
CA PHE A 65 -3.11 5.33 -11.28
C PHE A 65 -3.63 4.48 -10.13
N LEU A 66 -3.08 3.28 -9.96
CA LEU A 66 -3.37 2.42 -8.82
C LEU A 66 -2.25 2.55 -7.78
N HIS A 67 -2.55 3.15 -6.64
CA HIS A 67 -1.60 3.31 -5.55
C HIS A 67 -1.84 2.29 -4.43
N ILE A 68 -0.81 1.52 -4.08
CA ILE A 68 -0.80 0.57 -2.98
C ILE A 68 -0.03 1.16 -1.81
N SER A 69 -0.73 1.45 -0.71
CA SER A 69 -0.11 1.99 0.50
C SER A 69 0.16 0.88 1.53
N MET A 70 1.30 1.00 2.21
CA MET A 70 1.70 0.23 3.38
C MET A 70 2.24 1.21 4.43
N ASP A 71 1.43 1.49 5.45
CA ASP A 71 1.62 2.63 6.35
C ASP A 71 1.90 3.94 5.57
N ASP A 72 3.13 4.46 5.67
CA ASP A 72 3.61 5.71 5.07
C ASP A 72 4.45 5.49 3.78
N ASN A 73 4.48 4.27 3.26
CA ASN A 73 5.16 3.91 2.02
C ASN A 73 4.19 3.31 1.00
N GLY A 74 4.60 3.20 -0.26
CA GLY A 74 3.74 2.60 -1.26
C GLY A 74 4.36 2.43 -2.64
N TRP A 75 3.58 1.82 -3.51
CA TRP A 75 3.86 1.65 -4.93
C TRP A 75 2.75 2.32 -5.74
N GLU A 76 3.15 3.08 -6.74
CA GLU A 76 2.28 3.54 -7.81
C GLU A 76 2.42 2.56 -8.98
N LEU A 77 1.30 2.03 -9.46
CA LEU A 77 1.24 1.16 -10.63
C LEU A 77 0.59 1.90 -11.79
N ASP A 78 0.98 1.56 -13.01
CA ASP A 78 0.69 2.32 -14.22
C ASP A 78 -0.82 2.46 -14.53
N GLY A 79 -1.67 1.57 -13.99
CA GLY A 79 -3.12 1.74 -14.02
C GLY A 79 -3.90 0.49 -13.63
N TYR A 80 -4.93 0.19 -14.42
CA TYR A 80 -5.93 -0.86 -14.16
C TYR A 80 -5.74 -2.12 -15.00
N ALA A 81 -4.58 -2.26 -15.65
CA ALA A 81 -4.27 -3.46 -16.43
C ALA A 81 -4.26 -4.71 -15.54
N ALA A 82 -4.61 -5.86 -16.12
CA ALA A 82 -4.68 -7.12 -15.37
C ALA A 82 -3.37 -7.48 -14.66
N ASP A 83 -2.23 -7.17 -15.28
CA ASP A 83 -0.90 -7.41 -14.71
C ASP A 83 -0.62 -6.50 -13.50
N ASP A 84 -1.04 -5.23 -13.55
CA ASP A 84 -0.92 -4.28 -12.43
C ASP A 84 -1.82 -4.68 -11.27
N VAL A 85 -3.08 -5.04 -11.55
CA VAL A 85 -4.01 -5.52 -10.53
C VAL A 85 -3.51 -6.82 -9.89
N ALA A 86 -2.95 -7.74 -10.68
CA ALA A 86 -2.35 -8.97 -10.17
C ALA A 86 -1.11 -8.69 -9.30
N LEU A 87 -0.25 -7.75 -9.72
CA LEU A 87 0.91 -7.32 -8.94
C LEU A 87 0.48 -6.66 -7.62
N ALA A 88 -0.50 -5.77 -7.65
CA ALA A 88 -1.10 -5.16 -6.46
C ALA A 88 -1.62 -6.21 -5.48
N LYS A 89 -2.43 -7.16 -5.94
CA LYS A 89 -2.93 -8.26 -5.09
C LYS A 89 -1.78 -9.08 -4.51
N ARG A 90 -0.73 -9.37 -5.30
CA ARG A 90 0.45 -10.10 -4.83
C ARG A 90 1.22 -9.34 -3.74
N ILE A 91 1.36 -8.02 -3.87
CA ILE A 91 1.94 -7.13 -2.87
C ILE A 91 1.13 -7.16 -1.58
N LEU A 92 -0.19 -6.99 -1.67
CA LEU A 92 -1.11 -6.98 -0.54
C LEU A 92 -1.14 -8.32 0.21
N THR A 93 -1.17 -9.46 -0.51
CA THR A 93 -1.08 -10.79 0.09
C THR A 93 0.20 -10.94 0.89
N ALA A 94 1.34 -10.51 0.35
CA ALA A 94 2.61 -10.61 1.06
C ALA A 94 2.64 -9.75 2.33
N ALA A 95 1.97 -8.58 2.35
CA ALA A 95 1.82 -7.77 3.56
C ALA A 95 0.91 -8.41 4.61
N ILE A 96 -0.23 -8.94 4.19
CA ILE A 96 -1.17 -9.66 5.06
C ILE A 96 -0.50 -10.88 5.72
N ASP A 97 0.37 -11.56 4.96
CA ASP A 97 1.18 -12.70 5.42
C ASP A 97 2.40 -12.30 6.27
N GLY A 98 2.60 -11.01 6.58
CA GLY A 98 3.73 -10.54 7.39
C GLY A 98 5.10 -10.63 6.70
N ARG A 99 5.13 -10.67 5.37
CA ARG A 99 6.38 -10.74 4.57
C ARG A 99 6.89 -9.35 4.19
N VAL A 100 6.74 -8.39 5.11
CA VAL A 100 7.10 -6.99 4.89
C VAL A 100 8.11 -6.55 5.94
N SER A 101 9.09 -5.77 5.48
CA SER A 101 10.05 -5.12 6.36
C SER A 101 10.25 -3.68 5.95
N LYS A 102 10.39 -2.79 6.94
CA LYS A 102 10.66 -1.38 6.75
C LYS A 102 11.99 -1.02 7.39
N ARG A 103 12.87 -0.41 6.60
CA ARG A 103 14.06 0.25 7.11
C ARG A 103 13.79 1.73 7.24
N THR A 104 14.01 2.30 8.42
CA THR A 104 13.81 3.72 8.68
C THR A 104 15.11 4.37 9.14
N SER A 105 15.41 5.53 8.59
CA SER A 105 16.50 6.42 9.01
C SER A 105 15.98 7.86 9.04
N PRO A 106 16.70 8.82 9.66
CA PRO A 106 16.29 10.22 9.58
C PRO A 106 16.07 10.65 8.13
N ALA A 107 14.87 11.15 7.82
CA ALA A 107 14.44 11.64 6.51
C ALA A 107 14.32 10.60 5.37
N ARG A 108 14.45 9.29 5.64
CA ARG A 108 14.29 8.25 4.60
C ARG A 108 13.71 6.98 5.17
N SER A 109 12.87 6.32 4.39
CA SER A 109 12.49 4.94 4.67
C SER A 109 12.49 4.09 3.41
N GLU A 110 12.62 2.78 3.58
CA GLU A 110 12.52 1.79 2.51
C GLU A 110 11.66 0.64 2.99
N MET A 111 10.58 0.40 2.26
CA MET A 111 9.69 -0.72 2.48
C MET A 111 10.07 -1.83 1.50
N THR A 112 10.19 -3.06 1.99
CA THR A 112 10.50 -4.23 1.17
C THR A 112 9.48 -5.32 1.43
N VAL A 113 8.87 -5.80 0.35
CA VAL A 113 7.94 -6.93 0.32
C VAL A 113 8.67 -8.15 -0.22
N ARG A 114 8.51 -9.30 0.44
CA ARG A 114 9.01 -10.58 -0.05
C ARG A 114 7.86 -11.47 -0.50
N PHE A 115 7.95 -11.94 -1.73
CA PHE A 115 6.95 -12.83 -2.32
C PHE A 115 7.23 -14.31 -2.01
N THR A 116 6.24 -15.17 -2.30
CA THR A 116 6.30 -16.62 -2.04
C THR A 116 7.35 -17.35 -2.88
N ASP A 117 7.66 -16.84 -4.08
CA ASP A 117 8.74 -17.32 -4.95
C ASP A 117 10.14 -16.89 -4.47
N GLY A 118 10.23 -16.15 -3.36
CA GLY A 118 11.46 -15.64 -2.78
C GLY A 118 11.96 -14.34 -3.40
N THR A 119 11.34 -13.83 -4.46
CA THR A 119 11.67 -12.52 -5.02
C THR A 119 11.22 -11.40 -4.09
N THR A 120 11.84 -10.23 -4.22
CA THR A 120 11.54 -9.05 -3.40
C THR A 120 11.27 -7.83 -4.25
N MET A 121 10.40 -6.96 -3.76
CA MET A 121 10.20 -5.63 -4.33
C MET A 121 10.31 -4.58 -3.23
N SER A 122 10.98 -3.47 -3.53
CA SER A 122 11.22 -2.40 -2.57
C SER A 122 10.76 -1.05 -3.14
N THR A 123 10.32 -0.18 -2.25
CA THR A 123 10.05 1.24 -2.52
C THR A 123 10.79 2.06 -1.47
N SER A 124 11.10 3.32 -1.77
CA SER A 124 11.75 4.23 -0.81
C SER A 124 11.03 5.57 -0.78
N SER A 125 10.74 6.04 0.43
CA SER A 125 10.24 7.40 0.67
C SER A 125 11.36 8.31 1.20
N VAL A 126 11.20 9.61 0.94
CA VAL A 126 12.10 10.64 1.44
C VAL A 126 11.26 11.70 2.15
N ASP A 127 11.54 11.94 3.43
CA ASP A 127 10.82 12.90 4.25
C ASP A 127 11.72 14.09 4.62
N GLY A 128 11.41 15.27 4.09
CA GLY A 128 12.02 16.54 4.49
C GLY A 128 13.42 16.83 3.91
N CYS A 129 13.92 18.03 4.23
CA CYS A 129 15.14 18.60 3.62
C CYS A 129 16.46 17.93 4.03
N ALA A 130 16.45 17.09 5.08
CA ALA A 130 17.67 16.42 5.57
C ALA A 130 18.20 15.32 4.64
N ALA A 131 17.41 14.92 3.63
CA ALA A 131 17.83 13.98 2.58
C ALA A 131 19.04 14.45 1.77
N LEU A 132 19.31 15.76 1.77
CA LEU A 132 20.45 16.42 1.10
C LEU A 132 21.76 16.33 1.90
N LEU A 133 21.70 15.97 3.19
CA LEU A 133 22.86 15.96 4.09
C LEU A 133 23.38 14.55 4.41
N ILE A 134 22.65 13.51 4.00
CA ILE A 134 23.01 12.12 4.29
C ILE A 134 23.60 11.45 3.03
N PRO A 135 24.90 11.09 3.02
CA PRO A 135 25.53 10.47 1.87
C PRO A 135 24.94 9.08 1.58
N GLN A 136 24.60 8.83 0.32
CA GLN A 136 24.23 7.50 -0.17
C GLN A 136 25.48 6.59 -0.21
N PRO A 137 25.40 5.29 0.14
CA PRO A 137 24.26 4.50 0.64
C PRO A 137 24.32 4.24 2.16
N GLY A 138 25.02 5.07 2.95
CA GLY A 138 25.32 4.79 4.36
C GLY A 138 24.10 4.63 5.27
N TRP A 139 22.99 5.28 4.95
CA TRP A 139 21.75 5.23 5.72
C TRP A 139 21.16 3.82 5.81
N ARG A 140 21.34 2.97 4.79
CA ARG A 140 20.89 1.58 4.84
C ARG A 140 21.62 0.79 5.93
N ARG A 141 22.85 1.16 6.31
CA ARG A 141 23.61 0.45 7.34
C ARG A 141 23.26 0.87 8.77
N TRP A 142 22.77 2.09 8.96
CA TRP A 142 22.50 2.65 10.30
C TRP A 142 21.01 2.84 10.61
N GLY A 143 20.12 2.62 9.64
CA GLY A 143 18.67 2.65 9.84
C GLY A 143 18.17 1.47 10.70
N SER A 144 17.11 1.71 11.46
CA SER A 144 16.38 0.67 12.18
C SER A 144 15.59 -0.19 11.20
N LEU A 145 15.58 -1.51 11.42
CA LEU A 145 14.78 -2.46 10.64
C LEU A 145 13.60 -2.94 11.48
N THR A 146 12.39 -2.75 10.97
CA THR A 146 11.16 -3.32 11.53
C THR A 146 10.67 -4.42 10.58
N THR A 147 10.35 -5.57 11.12
CA THR A 147 9.64 -6.64 10.39
C THR A 147 8.22 -6.68 10.91
N TYR A 148 7.25 -6.60 10.00
CA TYR A 148 5.84 -6.63 10.38
C TYR A 148 5.38 -8.06 10.62
N GLU A 149 4.46 -8.23 11.56
CA GLU A 149 3.80 -9.50 11.80
C GLU A 149 2.68 -9.75 10.77
N PRO A 150 2.26 -11.01 10.58
CA PRO A 150 1.06 -11.32 9.82
C PRO A 150 -0.21 -10.80 10.52
N TYR A 151 -1.28 -10.64 9.74
CA TYR A 151 -2.59 -10.20 10.24
C TYR A 151 -3.18 -11.19 11.24
N ARG A 152 -3.01 -12.49 10.96
CA ARG A 152 -3.34 -13.56 11.88
C ARG A 152 -2.12 -13.87 12.72
N SER A 153 -2.19 -13.58 14.01
CA SER A 153 -1.24 -14.12 14.99
C SER A 153 -1.36 -15.66 14.97
N ALA A 154 -0.22 -16.35 14.95
CA ALA A 154 -0.15 -17.82 14.96
C ALA A 154 -0.65 -18.42 16.28
#